data_AF-A0A8H2VB96-F1
#
_entry.id   AF-A0A8H2VB96-F1
#
_cell.length_a   1.000
_cell.length_b   1.000
_cell.length_c   1.000
_cell.angle_alpha   90.00
_cell.angle_beta   90.00
_cell.angle_gamma   90.00
#
_symmetry.space_group_name_H-M   'P 1'
#
loop_
_entity.id
_entity.type
_entity.pdbx_description
1 polymer ?
#
loop_
_entity_poly.entity_id
_entity_poly.type
_entity_poly.pdbx_seq_one_letter_code
_entity_poly.pdbx_strand_id
1 'polypeptide(L)'
;MDYLPFIDYKIPSDEYKNEAERLIREAMQKQDITHLHPYAQKSVKMGKIANHVIPDSIFQEYIQKHTAGDKPKGQKRSLESIYLNDENFLQEFNSKHPHVDPSRYSLEDISTEDNETSIKNKLAVIDSYLAHQIITLRDLIPQTSVNQWAINNDFMRTSTQIIDNLVSQQKKQLEDLDKYREKAQINQVASYDKLNYDINERILDIIEDQFPK
;
A
#
# COMPACT_ATOMS: atom_id res chain seq x y z
N MET A 1 -30.71 -18.19 5.43
CA MET A 1 -29.72 -17.13 5.72
C MET A 1 -29.23 -17.21 7.15
N ASP A 2 -30.10 -17.52 8.13
CA ASP A 2 -29.65 -17.75 9.51
C ASP A 2 -28.95 -19.09 9.67
N TYR A 3 -27.69 -19.03 10.12
CA TYR A 3 -26.86 -20.12 10.59
C TYR A 3 -26.16 -19.61 11.86
N LEU A 4 -26.22 -20.37 12.96
CA LEU A 4 -25.83 -19.90 14.29
C LEU A 4 -24.55 -20.61 14.76
N PRO A 5 -23.36 -20.18 14.30
CA PRO A 5 -22.11 -20.93 14.48
C PRO A 5 -21.71 -21.19 15.94
N PHE A 6 -22.14 -20.37 16.91
CA PHE A 6 -21.80 -20.57 18.33
C PHE A 6 -22.77 -21.51 19.06
N ILE A 7 -23.95 -21.78 18.48
CA ILE A 7 -24.97 -22.69 19.04
C ILE A 7 -24.95 -24.03 18.31
N ASP A 8 -24.75 -23.99 17.00
CA ASP A 8 -24.71 -25.16 16.11
C ASP A 8 -23.38 -25.93 16.22
N TYR A 9 -22.77 -25.96 17.41
CA TYR A 9 -21.56 -26.76 17.70
C TYR A 9 -21.79 -28.27 17.53
N LYS A 10 -23.07 -28.69 17.46
CA LYS A 10 -23.53 -30.05 17.19
C LYS A 10 -23.69 -30.39 15.70
N ILE A 11 -23.18 -29.56 14.78
CA ILE A 11 -22.98 -29.97 13.38
C ILE A 11 -21.50 -30.36 13.15
N PRO A 12 -20.98 -31.47 13.72
CA PRO A 12 -19.58 -31.85 13.55
C PRO A 12 -19.35 -33.00 12.55
N SER A 13 -20.31 -33.36 11.69
CA SER A 13 -20.01 -34.36 10.66
C SER A 13 -19.60 -33.67 9.37
N ASP A 14 -18.35 -33.91 8.96
CA ASP A 14 -17.87 -33.59 7.60
C ASP A 14 -18.82 -34.20 6.54
N GLU A 15 -19.59 -35.25 6.87
CA GLU A 15 -20.62 -35.80 6.00
C GLU A 15 -21.74 -34.80 5.68
N TYR A 16 -22.23 -34.02 6.66
CA TYR A 16 -23.27 -33.01 6.39
C TYR A 16 -22.73 -31.85 5.55
N LYS A 17 -21.47 -31.48 5.72
CA LYS A 17 -20.80 -30.47 4.87
C LYS A 17 -20.63 -31.00 3.45
N ASN A 18 -20.15 -32.23 3.30
CA ASN A 18 -19.95 -32.88 2.00
C ASN A 18 -21.29 -33.05 1.26
N GLU A 19 -22.35 -33.41 1.99
CA GLU A 19 -23.69 -33.55 1.43
C GLU A 19 -24.28 -32.20 1.03
N ALA A 20 -24.11 -31.16 1.85
CA ALA A 20 -24.50 -29.79 1.48
C ALA A 20 -23.74 -29.31 0.23
N GLU A 21 -22.43 -29.55 0.16
CA GLU A 21 -21.63 -29.24 -1.03
C GLU A 21 -22.09 -30.01 -2.27
N ARG A 22 -22.43 -31.29 -2.13
CA ARG A 22 -22.96 -32.11 -3.22
C ARG A 22 -24.26 -31.52 -3.77
N LEU A 23 -25.21 -31.19 -2.88
CA LEU A 23 -26.49 -30.59 -3.26
C LEU A 23 -26.32 -29.21 -3.90
N ILE A 24 -25.37 -28.39 -3.42
CA ILE A 24 -25.03 -27.11 -4.04
C ILE A 24 -24.48 -27.32 -5.45
N ARG A 25 -23.55 -28.27 -5.64
CA ARG A 25 -22.97 -28.56 -6.96
C ARG A 25 -24.02 -29.07 -7.94
N GLU A 26 -24.93 -29.93 -7.50
CA GLU A 26 -26.05 -30.41 -8.32
C GLU A 26 -27.01 -29.27 -8.70
N ALA A 27 -27.30 -28.35 -7.77
CA ALA A 27 -28.11 -27.17 -8.04
C ALA A 27 -27.42 -26.20 -9.02
N MET A 28 -26.10 -25.99 -8.86
CA MET A 28 -25.29 -25.17 -9.77
C MET A 28 -25.18 -25.78 -11.17
N GLN A 29 -25.10 -27.10 -11.30
CA GLN A 29 -25.07 -27.79 -12.61
C GLN A 29 -26.41 -27.74 -13.34
N LYS A 30 -27.53 -27.69 -12.61
CA LYS A 30 -28.88 -27.54 -13.18
C LYS A 30 -29.19 -26.10 -13.59
N GLN A 31 -28.48 -25.11 -13.05
CA GLN A 31 -28.52 -23.74 -13.55
C GLN A 31 -27.62 -23.62 -14.78
N ASP A 32 -28.25 -23.44 -15.94
CA ASP A 32 -27.54 -23.08 -17.15
C ASP A 32 -26.79 -21.75 -16.91
N ILE A 33 -25.46 -21.75 -17.04
CA ILE A 33 -24.58 -20.62 -16.70
C ILE A 33 -24.65 -19.51 -17.79
N THR A 34 -25.79 -19.42 -18.48
CA THR A 34 -26.04 -18.51 -19.60
C THR A 34 -26.31 -17.07 -19.13
N HIS A 35 -26.57 -16.85 -17.84
CA HIS A 35 -26.80 -15.52 -17.27
C HIS A 35 -25.95 -15.22 -16.03
N LEU A 36 -24.61 -15.23 -16.20
CA LEU A 36 -23.73 -14.61 -15.20
C LEU A 36 -24.02 -13.10 -15.15
N HIS A 37 -24.23 -12.56 -13.94
CA HIS A 37 -24.36 -11.12 -13.73
C HIS A 37 -23.13 -10.38 -14.34
N PRO A 38 -23.31 -9.23 -15.02
CA PRO A 38 -22.23 -8.58 -15.79
C PRO A 38 -20.94 -8.35 -14.99
N TYR A 39 -21.11 -8.07 -13.69
CA TYR A 39 -20.00 -7.87 -12.76
C TYR A 39 -19.19 -9.15 -12.48
N ALA A 40 -19.85 -10.31 -12.33
CA ALA A 40 -19.18 -11.59 -12.15
C ALA A 40 -18.44 -12.02 -13.42
N GLN A 41 -19.02 -11.74 -14.59
CA GLN A 41 -18.36 -11.95 -15.89
C GLN A 41 -17.11 -11.08 -16.03
N LYS A 42 -17.16 -9.83 -15.54
CA LYS A 42 -16.02 -8.91 -15.52
C LYS A 42 -14.90 -9.41 -14.60
N SER A 43 -15.24 -9.96 -13.44
CA SER A 43 -14.27 -10.52 -12.49
C SER A 43 -13.60 -11.80 -13.01
N VAL A 44 -14.34 -12.70 -13.66
CA VAL A 44 -13.77 -13.90 -14.31
C VAL A 44 -12.85 -13.52 -15.48
N LYS A 45 -13.19 -12.46 -16.22
CA LYS A 45 -12.31 -11.89 -17.26
C LYS A 45 -11.07 -11.19 -16.68
N MET A 46 -11.19 -10.56 -15.51
CA MET A 46 -10.07 -9.96 -14.76
C MET A 46 -9.15 -10.99 -14.09
N GLY A 47 -9.61 -12.23 -13.89
CA GLY A 47 -8.79 -13.34 -13.39
C GLY A 47 -7.68 -13.79 -14.35
N LYS A 48 -7.68 -13.31 -15.60
CA LYS A 48 -6.47 -13.30 -16.42
C LYS A 48 -5.63 -12.12 -15.95
N ILE A 49 -4.75 -12.41 -15.00
CA ILE A 49 -3.70 -11.51 -14.50
C ILE A 49 -2.99 -10.91 -15.72
N ALA A 50 -3.43 -9.72 -16.10
CA ALA A 50 -2.63 -8.84 -16.92
C ALA A 50 -1.51 -8.40 -15.98
N ASN A 51 -0.34 -9.00 -16.20
CA ASN A 51 0.93 -8.45 -15.75
C ASN A 51 0.85 -6.92 -15.86
N HIS A 52 1.28 -6.21 -14.82
CA HIS A 52 1.45 -4.75 -14.83
C HIS A 52 2.50 -4.35 -15.87
N VAL A 53 2.18 -4.55 -17.15
CA VAL A 53 2.92 -4.07 -18.29
C VAL A 53 2.24 -2.75 -18.62
N ILE A 54 2.99 -1.67 -18.41
CA ILE A 54 2.64 -0.35 -18.94
C ILE A 54 2.21 -0.58 -20.40
N PRO A 55 0.99 -0.18 -20.81
CA PRO A 55 0.51 -0.44 -22.15
C PRO A 55 1.54 0.01 -23.19
N ASP A 56 1.86 -0.85 -24.17
CA ASP A 56 2.89 -0.56 -25.19
C ASP A 56 2.64 0.78 -25.89
N SER A 57 1.39 1.24 -25.96
CA SER A 57 1.03 2.56 -26.45
C SER A 57 1.64 3.70 -25.63
N ILE A 58 1.69 3.59 -24.30
CA ILE A 58 2.28 4.58 -23.40
C ILE A 58 3.81 4.56 -23.51
N PHE A 59 4.40 3.38 -23.66
CA PHE A 59 5.84 3.24 -23.86
C PHE A 59 6.30 3.79 -25.22
N GLN A 60 5.54 3.54 -26.29
CA GLN A 60 5.80 4.10 -27.61
C GLN A 60 5.64 5.62 -27.64
N GLU A 61 4.65 6.18 -26.93
CA GLU A 61 4.50 7.64 -26.81
C GLU A 61 5.67 8.28 -26.06
N TYR A 62 6.21 7.61 -25.04
CA TYR A 62 7.42 8.05 -24.32
C TYR A 62 8.67 8.07 -25.22
N ILE A 63 8.87 7.02 -26.01
CA ILE A 63 10.00 6.93 -26.96
C ILE A 63 9.87 8.00 -28.07
N GLN A 64 8.67 8.24 -28.59
CA GLN A 64 8.44 9.27 -29.63
C GLN A 64 8.65 10.70 -29.12
N LYS A 65 8.33 10.98 -27.85
CA LYS A 65 8.61 12.30 -27.23
C LYS A 65 10.09 12.52 -26.90
N HIS A 66 10.89 11.46 -26.88
CA HIS A 66 12.31 11.50 -26.52
C HIS A 66 13.20 10.87 -27.61
N THR A 67 13.08 11.37 -28.85
CA THR A 67 14.04 11.03 -29.91
C THR A 67 15.39 11.69 -29.63
N ALA A 68 16.39 10.86 -29.30
CA ALA A 68 17.88 10.95 -29.32
C ALA A 68 18.66 12.29 -29.28
N GLY A 69 18.05 13.47 -29.29
CA GLY A 69 18.70 14.78 -29.21
C GLY A 69 18.29 15.63 -28.01
N ASP A 70 17.16 15.31 -27.36
CA ASP A 70 16.67 16.07 -26.20
C ASP A 70 16.93 15.30 -24.89
N LYS A 71 17.83 15.87 -24.07
CA LYS A 71 18.10 15.37 -22.71
C LYS A 71 16.77 15.29 -21.94
N PRO A 72 16.49 14.20 -21.22
CA PRO A 72 15.24 14.04 -20.50
C PRO A 72 15.14 15.10 -19.41
N LYS A 73 14.42 16.20 -19.68
CA LYS A 73 13.93 17.09 -18.64
C LYS A 73 12.82 16.32 -17.94
N GLY A 74 13.18 15.55 -16.91
CA GLY A 74 12.22 15.24 -15.85
C GLY A 74 11.53 16.54 -15.46
N GLN A 75 10.20 16.50 -15.30
CA GLN A 75 9.41 17.68 -14.91
C GLN A 75 10.15 18.46 -13.83
N LYS A 76 10.73 19.60 -14.21
CA LYS A 76 11.04 20.63 -13.24
C LYS A 76 9.68 20.98 -12.66
N ARG A 77 9.48 20.65 -11.38
CA ARG A 77 8.34 21.15 -10.62
C ARG A 77 8.25 22.63 -10.94
N SER A 78 7.10 23.08 -11.46
CA SER A 78 6.85 24.48 -11.72
C SER A 78 7.17 25.24 -10.44
N LEU A 79 8.18 26.11 -10.53
CA LEU A 79 8.67 26.93 -9.42
C LEU A 79 7.60 27.92 -8.94
N GLU A 80 6.46 28.03 -9.65
CA GLU A 80 5.39 29.00 -9.38
C GLU A 80 4.54 28.75 -8.13
N SER A 81 4.64 27.63 -7.39
CA SER A 81 3.63 27.31 -6.35
C SER A 81 4.14 27.07 -4.92
N ILE A 82 5.37 27.47 -4.57
CA ILE A 82 5.88 27.36 -3.18
C ILE A 82 6.57 28.68 -2.77
N TYR A 83 5.87 29.80 -2.92
CA TYR A 83 6.24 31.07 -2.28
C TYR A 83 5.38 31.19 -1.03
N LEU A 84 5.93 31.08 0.18
CA LEU A 84 6.17 32.29 1.00
C LEU A 84 7.13 32.09 2.20
N ASN A 85 7.60 30.86 2.51
CA ASN A 85 8.44 30.62 3.70
C ASN A 85 9.86 30.11 3.41
N ASP A 86 10.11 29.50 2.24
CA ASP A 86 11.40 28.88 1.96
C ASP A 86 12.46 29.88 1.46
N GLU A 87 12.06 31.01 0.87
CA GLU A 87 12.99 32.04 0.39
C GLU A 87 13.77 32.71 1.52
N ASN A 88 13.13 32.96 2.67
CA ASN A 88 13.81 33.50 3.85
C ASN A 88 14.81 32.51 4.45
N PHE A 89 14.45 31.22 4.50
CA PHE A 89 15.35 30.17 4.95
C PHE A 89 16.54 30.01 4.01
N LEU A 90 16.29 30.01 2.70
CA LEU A 90 17.33 29.96 1.67
C LEU A 90 18.25 31.17 1.75
N GLN A 91 17.72 32.38 1.93
CA GLN A 91 18.52 33.59 2.06
C GLN A 91 19.39 33.59 3.34
N GLU A 92 18.85 33.13 4.47
CA GLU A 92 19.60 32.99 5.72
C GLU A 92 20.69 31.90 5.61
N PHE A 93 20.38 30.78 4.95
CA PHE A 93 21.32 29.70 4.69
C PHE A 93 22.45 30.15 3.74
N ASN A 94 22.11 30.90 2.69
CA ASN A 94 23.06 31.42 1.70
C ASN A 94 23.98 32.51 2.28
N SER A 95 23.51 33.24 3.28
CA SER A 95 24.32 34.20 4.04
C SER A 95 25.33 33.52 4.97
N LYS A 96 24.92 32.39 5.58
CA LYS A 96 25.76 31.60 6.50
C LYS A 96 26.77 30.70 5.77
N HIS A 97 26.44 30.27 4.56
CA HIS A 97 27.26 29.36 3.75
C HIS A 97 27.56 30.02 2.40
N PRO A 98 28.74 30.66 2.24
CA PRO A 98 29.11 31.30 0.98
C PRO A 98 29.05 30.26 -0.15
N HIS A 99 28.26 30.57 -1.16
CA HIS A 99 28.15 29.74 -2.36
C HIS A 99 29.53 29.56 -2.99
N VAL A 100 29.74 28.37 -3.56
CA VAL A 100 30.89 28.11 -4.42
C VAL A 100 30.72 28.97 -5.67
N ASP A 101 31.49 30.06 -5.73
CA ASP A 101 31.44 31.03 -6.83
C ASP A 101 31.81 30.34 -8.16
N PRO A 102 30.88 30.20 -9.13
CA PRO A 102 31.15 29.56 -10.40
C PRO A 102 32.21 30.31 -11.22
N SER A 103 32.39 31.61 -10.97
CA SER A 103 33.38 32.42 -11.67
C SER A 103 34.82 32.02 -11.33
N ARG A 104 35.05 31.38 -10.17
CA ARG A 104 36.34 30.75 -9.86
C ARG A 104 36.70 29.57 -10.77
N TYR A 105 35.72 28.99 -11.46
CA TYR A 105 35.92 27.85 -12.35
C TYR A 105 35.75 28.23 -13.84
N SER A 106 35.50 29.51 -14.13
CA SER A 106 35.38 29.97 -15.51
C SER A 106 36.76 30.03 -16.17
N LEU A 107 36.88 29.32 -17.29
CA LEU A 107 38.09 29.34 -18.13
C LEU A 107 38.00 30.41 -19.23
N GLU A 108 36.89 31.15 -19.31
CA GLU A 108 36.55 32.05 -20.42
C GLU A 108 37.34 33.37 -20.40
N ASP A 109 37.76 33.85 -19.22
CA ASP A 109 38.55 35.10 -19.08
C ASP A 109 40.06 34.92 -19.31
N ILE A 110 40.49 33.71 -19.71
CA ILE A 110 41.90 33.37 -19.82
C ILE A 110 42.33 33.48 -21.29
N SER A 111 42.76 34.68 -21.68
CA SER A 111 43.27 34.99 -23.01
C SER A 111 44.34 33.99 -23.49
N THR A 112 44.33 33.72 -24.79
CA THR A 112 45.24 32.85 -25.57
C THR A 112 46.70 33.33 -25.64
N GLU A 113 47.14 34.16 -24.69
CA GLU A 113 48.55 34.53 -24.56
C GLU A 113 49.19 33.68 -23.44
N ASP A 114 50.24 32.94 -23.81
CA ASP A 114 51.03 32.06 -22.95
C ASP A 114 51.89 32.84 -21.94
N ASN A 115 51.25 33.68 -21.11
CA ASN A 115 51.88 34.32 -19.98
C ASN A 115 51.91 33.33 -18.80
N GLU A 116 53.05 33.15 -18.12
CA GLU A 116 53.21 32.22 -16.98
C GLU A 116 52.11 32.37 -15.90
N THR A 117 51.57 33.57 -15.74
CA THR A 117 50.45 33.90 -14.84
C THR A 117 49.12 33.26 -15.27
N SER A 118 48.87 33.13 -16.57
CA SER A 118 47.69 32.45 -17.14
C SER A 118 47.72 30.96 -16.85
N ILE A 119 48.88 30.31 -16.98
CA ILE A 119 49.07 28.88 -16.67
C ILE A 119 48.94 28.60 -15.17
N LYS A 120 49.51 29.45 -14.31
CA LYS A 120 49.37 29.33 -12.84
C LYS A 120 47.92 29.47 -12.39
N ASN A 121 47.17 30.39 -13.00
CA ASN A 121 45.74 30.54 -12.70
C ASN A 121 44.94 29.31 -13.16
N LYS A 122 45.19 28.77 -14.36
CA LYS A 122 44.57 27.51 -14.82
C LYS A 122 44.85 26.36 -13.85
N LEU A 123 46.09 26.22 -13.38
CA LEU A 123 46.47 25.18 -12.44
C LEU A 123 45.79 25.35 -11.07
N ALA A 124 45.68 26.59 -10.58
CA ALA A 124 44.99 26.90 -9.33
C ALA A 124 43.47 26.62 -9.41
N VAL A 125 42.85 26.88 -10.57
CA VAL A 125 41.45 26.53 -10.81
C VAL A 125 41.27 25.00 -10.78
N ILE A 126 42.14 24.25 -11.46
CA ILE A 126 42.10 22.78 -11.47
C ILE A 126 42.31 22.22 -10.06
N ASP A 127 43.28 22.74 -9.31
CA ASP A 127 43.57 22.31 -7.94
C ASP A 127 42.40 22.60 -6.99
N SER A 128 41.77 23.79 -7.11
CA SER A 128 40.57 24.12 -6.34
C SER A 128 39.38 23.22 -6.66
N TYR A 129 39.22 22.82 -7.93
CA TYR A 129 38.18 21.88 -8.35
C TYR A 129 38.43 20.48 -7.80
N LEU A 130 39.68 20.01 -7.84
CA LEU A 130 40.08 18.71 -7.29
C LEU A 130 39.88 18.68 -5.76
N ALA A 131 40.29 19.74 -5.05
CA ALA A 131 40.08 19.86 -3.62
C ALA A 131 38.59 19.83 -3.24
N HIS A 132 37.74 20.52 -4.00
CA HIS A 132 36.29 20.49 -3.82
C HIS A 132 35.72 19.07 -4.06
N GLN A 133 36.17 18.37 -5.10
CA GLN A 133 35.76 16.97 -5.33
C GLN A 133 36.17 16.06 -4.17
N ILE A 134 37.37 16.24 -3.62
CA ILE A 134 37.85 15.45 -2.49
C ILE A 134 37.00 15.70 -1.25
N ILE A 135 36.69 16.96 -0.92
CA ILE A 135 35.87 17.31 0.25
C ILE A 135 34.44 16.79 0.09
N THR A 136 33.86 16.91 -1.09
CA THR A 136 32.48 16.44 -1.35
C THR A 136 32.38 14.91 -1.23
N LEU A 137 33.33 14.17 -1.82
CA LEU A 137 33.35 12.71 -1.74
C LEU A 137 33.69 12.20 -0.34
N ARG A 138 34.60 12.87 0.38
CA ARG A 138 35.09 12.43 1.69
C ARG A 138 34.14 12.76 2.83
N ASP A 139 33.59 13.97 2.84
CA ASP A 139 32.90 14.51 4.01
C ASP A 139 31.39 14.62 3.80
N LEU A 140 30.94 15.18 2.67
CA LEU A 140 29.52 15.46 2.43
C LEU A 140 28.71 14.20 2.10
N ILE A 141 29.20 13.34 1.20
CA ILE A 141 28.46 12.13 0.79
C ILE A 141 28.26 11.17 1.96
N PRO A 142 29.28 10.83 2.77
CA PRO A 142 29.08 9.90 3.87
C PRO A 142 28.16 10.46 4.94
N GLN A 143 28.30 11.74 5.31
CA GLN A 143 27.46 12.36 6.33
C GLN A 143 25.99 12.44 5.89
N THR A 144 25.74 12.86 4.65
CA THR A 144 24.36 12.92 4.13
C THR A 144 23.74 11.54 4.00
N SER A 145 24.51 10.54 3.57
CA SER A 145 24.04 9.15 3.46
C SER A 145 23.70 8.55 4.82
N VAL A 146 24.55 8.75 5.84
CA VAL A 146 24.31 8.26 7.21
C VAL A 146 23.09 8.95 7.82
N ASN A 147 22.95 10.27 7.65
CA ASN A 147 21.80 11.00 8.17
C ASN A 147 20.49 10.56 7.49
N GLN A 148 20.49 10.37 6.17
CA GLN A 148 19.34 9.83 5.44
C GLN A 148 18.99 8.42 5.89
N TRP A 149 20.00 7.57 6.11
CA TRP A 149 19.79 6.22 6.63
C TRP A 149 19.19 6.22 8.03
N ALA A 150 19.68 7.08 8.92
CA ALA A 150 19.14 7.21 10.28
C ALA A 150 17.66 7.63 10.25
N ILE A 151 17.34 8.68 9.49
CA ILE A 151 15.95 9.17 9.35
C ILE A 151 15.04 8.09 8.77
N ASN A 152 15.48 7.41 7.71
CA ASN A 152 14.68 6.35 7.08
C ASN A 152 14.47 5.16 8.03
N ASN A 153 15.49 4.80 8.82
CA ASN A 153 15.37 3.71 9.79
C ASN A 153 14.36 4.06 10.89
N ASP A 154 14.45 5.27 11.44
CA ASP A 154 13.48 5.75 12.44
C ASP A 154 12.06 5.77 11.87
N PHE A 155 11.88 6.27 10.63
CA PHE A 155 10.60 6.27 9.96
C PHE A 155 10.02 4.86 9.78
N MET A 156 10.85 3.89 9.39
CA MET A 156 10.44 2.49 9.24
C MET A 156 10.05 1.87 10.58
N ARG A 157 10.79 2.18 11.64
CA ARG A 157 10.47 1.71 13.00
C ARG A 157 9.15 2.26 13.50
N THR A 158 8.92 3.57 13.39
CA THR A 158 7.65 4.20 13.76
C THR A 158 6.49 3.67 12.94
N SER A 159 6.68 3.50 11.63
CA SER A 159 5.65 2.94 10.75
C SER A 159 5.27 1.51 11.14
N THR A 160 6.27 0.68 11.46
CA THR A 160 6.04 -0.70 11.92
C THR A 160 5.24 -0.71 13.22
N GLN A 161 5.60 0.13 14.20
CA GLN A 161 4.86 0.26 15.46
C GLN A 161 3.40 0.70 15.26
N ILE A 162 3.15 1.62 14.33
CA ILE A 162 1.79 2.06 14.00
C ILE A 162 0.97 0.89 13.43
N ILE A 163 1.56 0.12 12.51
CA ILE A 163 0.91 -1.05 11.92
C ILE A 163 0.60 -2.10 12.99
N ASP A 164 1.56 -2.41 13.87
CA ASP A 164 1.36 -3.39 14.96
C ASP A 164 0.25 -2.95 15.93
N ASN A 165 0.19 -1.66 16.25
CA ASN A 165 -0.88 -1.09 17.05
C ASN A 165 -2.24 -1.21 16.37
N LEU A 166 -2.31 -0.94 15.06
CA LEU A 166 -3.55 -1.06 14.28
C LEU A 166 -4.01 -2.51 14.19
N VAL A 167 -3.10 -3.45 13.95
CA VAL A 167 -3.41 -4.89 13.96
C VAL A 167 -3.94 -5.32 15.32
N SER A 168 -3.32 -4.87 16.41
CA SER A 168 -3.76 -5.18 17.77
C SER A 168 -5.15 -4.62 18.06
N GLN A 169 -5.44 -3.40 17.61
CA GLN A 169 -6.77 -2.79 17.73
C GLN A 169 -7.83 -3.55 16.93
N GLN A 170 -7.55 -3.89 15.67
CA GLN A 170 -8.47 -4.65 14.82
C GLN A 170 -8.75 -6.04 15.39
N LYS A 171 -7.72 -6.72 15.92
CA LYS A 171 -7.89 -8.01 16.58
C LYS A 171 -8.81 -7.90 17.78
N LYS A 172 -8.63 -6.88 18.62
CA LYS A 172 -9.51 -6.62 19.78
C LYS A 172 -10.95 -6.34 19.34
N GLN A 173 -11.14 -5.54 18.29
CA GLN A 173 -12.47 -5.26 17.73
C GLN A 173 -13.15 -6.53 17.21
N LEU A 174 -12.42 -7.41 16.53
CA LEU A 174 -12.95 -8.70 16.08
C LEU A 174 -13.35 -9.58 17.27
N GLU A 175 -12.50 -9.67 18.30
CA GLU A 175 -12.81 -10.43 19.52
C GLU A 175 -14.05 -9.88 20.23
N ASP A 176 -14.21 -8.56 20.31
CA ASP A 176 -15.38 -7.93 20.93
C ASP A 176 -16.65 -8.18 20.11
N LEU A 177 -16.56 -8.14 18.77
CA LEU A 177 -17.68 -8.47 17.88
C LEU A 177 -18.06 -9.95 17.97
N ASP A 178 -17.09 -10.86 18.05
CA ASP A 178 -17.36 -12.28 18.20
C ASP A 178 -17.99 -12.59 19.56
N LYS A 179 -17.51 -11.97 20.65
CA LYS A 179 -18.17 -12.06 21.97
C LYS A 179 -19.60 -11.52 21.94
N TYR A 180 -19.83 -10.43 21.23
CA TYR A 180 -21.18 -9.88 21.07
C TYR A 180 -22.08 -10.86 20.31
N ARG A 181 -21.59 -11.45 19.21
CA ARG A 181 -22.31 -12.48 18.43
C ARG A 181 -22.62 -13.69 19.29
N GLU A 182 -21.64 -14.21 20.02
CA GLU A 182 -21.80 -15.34 20.93
C GLU A 182 -22.89 -15.05 21.97
N LYS A 183 -22.84 -13.89 22.63
CA LYS A 183 -23.85 -13.51 23.63
C LYS A 183 -25.24 -13.37 23.02
N ALA A 184 -25.35 -12.75 21.85
CA ALA A 184 -26.63 -12.62 21.14
C ALA A 184 -27.23 -13.98 20.79
N GLN A 185 -26.38 -14.91 20.32
CA GLN A 185 -26.77 -16.27 19.99
C GLN A 185 -27.17 -17.06 21.25
N ILE A 186 -26.38 -17.04 22.32
CA ILE A 186 -26.72 -17.71 23.59
C ILE A 186 -28.06 -17.25 24.14
N ASN A 187 -28.36 -15.95 24.09
CA ASN A 187 -29.66 -15.42 24.53
C ASN A 187 -30.83 -15.99 23.71
N GLN A 188 -30.62 -16.27 22.42
CA GLN A 188 -31.64 -16.87 21.57
C GLN A 188 -31.84 -18.37 21.85
N VAL A 189 -30.81 -19.09 22.32
CA VAL A 189 -30.90 -20.53 22.66
C VAL A 189 -32.06 -20.81 23.60
N ALA A 190 -32.17 -20.04 24.69
CA ALA A 190 -33.25 -20.24 25.66
C ALA A 190 -34.65 -20.07 25.03
N SER A 191 -34.77 -19.19 24.03
CA SER A 191 -36.01 -19.03 23.27
C SER A 191 -36.27 -20.21 22.33
N TYR A 192 -35.23 -20.75 21.68
CA TYR A 192 -35.34 -21.92 20.81
C TYR A 192 -35.70 -23.18 21.60
N ASP A 193 -35.06 -23.41 22.74
CA ASP A 193 -35.33 -24.57 23.61
C ASP A 193 -36.77 -24.55 24.12
N LYS A 194 -37.26 -23.38 24.54
CA LYS A 194 -38.65 -23.20 24.95
C LYS A 194 -39.62 -23.49 23.79
N LEU A 195 -39.35 -22.93 22.61
CA LEU A 195 -40.18 -23.17 21.44
C LEU A 195 -40.21 -24.66 21.06
N ASN A 196 -39.06 -25.34 21.15
CA ASN A 196 -38.97 -26.76 20.84
C ASN A 196 -39.74 -27.62 21.86
N TYR A 197 -39.68 -27.26 23.15
CA TYR A 197 -40.50 -27.90 24.19
C TYR A 197 -41.99 -27.72 23.90
N ASP A 198 -42.44 -26.47 23.65
CA ASP A 198 -43.85 -26.17 23.37
C ASP A 198 -44.36 -26.91 22.11
N ILE A 199 -43.52 -27.05 21.08
CA ILE A 199 -43.86 -27.81 19.87
C ILE A 199 -44.01 -29.31 20.19
N ASN A 200 -43.07 -29.89 20.94
CA ASN A 200 -43.09 -31.31 21.26
C ASN A 200 -44.28 -31.69 22.14
N GLU A 201 -44.60 -30.88 23.14
CA GLU A 201 -45.83 -31.06 23.95
C GLU A 201 -47.07 -31.04 23.07
N ARG A 202 -47.18 -30.07 22.16
CA ARG A 202 -48.33 -29.96 21.26
C ARG A 202 -48.44 -31.13 20.29
N ILE A 203 -47.31 -31.70 19.86
CA ILE A 203 -47.29 -32.93 19.05
C ILE A 203 -47.79 -34.11 19.88
N LEU A 204 -47.36 -34.22 21.14
CA LEU A 204 -47.81 -35.28 22.05
C LEU A 204 -49.32 -35.18 22.31
N ASP A 205 -49.85 -33.99 22.56
CA ASP A 205 -51.29 -33.75 22.73
C ASP A 205 -52.08 -34.22 21.50
N ILE A 206 -51.62 -33.90 20.28
CA ILE A 206 -52.26 -34.33 19.03
C ILE A 206 -52.23 -35.86 18.89
N ILE A 207 -51.15 -36.51 19.31
CA ILE A 207 -51.02 -37.97 19.24
C ILE A 207 -51.97 -38.65 20.25
N GLU A 208 -52.09 -38.11 21.46
CA GLU A 208 -53.02 -38.63 22.48
C GLU A 208 -54.49 -38.47 22.08
N ASP A 209 -54.85 -37.35 21.43
CA ASP A 209 -56.21 -37.11 20.91
C ASP A 209 -56.56 -38.02 19.71
N GLN A 210 -55.59 -38.43 18.89
CA GLN A 210 -55.83 -39.31 17.74
C GLN A 210 -55.79 -40.81 18.07
N PHE A 211 -55.19 -41.21 19.19
CA PHE A 211 -55.15 -42.60 19.65
C PHE A 211 -55.58 -42.73 21.12
N PRO A 212 -56.87 -42.47 21.44
CA PRO A 212 -57.39 -42.69 22.78
C PRO A 212 -57.36 -44.19 23.10
N LYS A 213 -56.92 -44.51 24.33
CA LYS A 213 -56.88 -45.88 24.86
C LYS A 213 -58.26 -46.53 24.94
#